data_AF-A0A1B7WKT4-F1
#
_entry.id   AF-A0A1B7WKT4-F1
#
_cell.length_a   1.000
_cell.length_b   1.000
_cell.length_c   1.000
_cell.angle_alpha   90.00
_cell.angle_beta   90.00
_cell.angle_gamma   90.00
#
_symmetry.space_group_name_H-M   'P 1'
#
loop_
_entity.id
_entity.type
_entity.pdbx_description
1 polymer ?
#
loop_
_entity_poly.entity_id
_entity_poly.type
_entity_poly.pdbx_seq_one_letter_code
_entity_poly.pdbx_strand_id
1 'polypeptide(L)'
;MTTTQKQEILEELKSDYRQIIVNYFLTDKAIKEKIDKFINALFYANIPVPQIIEMHMEIIDEFAKQLRLEGRSDETLLDYRLTLIDILAHLCEIYRSTVAKIN
;
A
#
# COMPACT_ATOMS: atom_id res chain seq x y z
N MET A 1 -17.74 12.87 4.75
CA MET A 1 -16.39 13.38 4.43
C MET A 1 -16.53 14.40 3.32
N THR A 2 -15.96 15.59 3.48
CA THR A 2 -15.85 16.55 2.37
C THR A 2 -14.83 16.04 1.35
N THR A 3 -14.90 16.48 0.10
CA THR A 3 -13.99 16.06 -0.98
C THR A 3 -12.52 16.29 -0.60
N THR A 4 -12.24 17.38 0.12
CA THR A 4 -10.92 17.75 0.63
C THR A 4 -10.38 16.78 1.68
N GLN A 5 -11.19 16.41 2.68
CA GLN A 5 -10.77 15.46 3.72
C GLN A 5 -10.45 14.08 3.14
N LYS A 6 -11.21 13.67 2.12
CA LYS A 6 -10.96 12.39 1.43
C LYS A 6 -9.64 12.41 0.66
N GLN A 7 -9.29 13.54 0.03
CA GLN A 7 -8.00 13.70 -0.64
C GLN A 7 -6.83 13.71 0.35
N GLU A 8 -6.96 14.41 1.48
CA GLU A 8 -5.91 14.42 2.51
C GLU A 8 -5.58 13.01 3.03
N ILE A 9 -6.62 12.21 3.30
CA ILE A 9 -6.45 10.81 3.73
C ILE A 9 -5.77 9.99 2.63
N LEU A 10 -6.14 10.21 1.35
CA LEU A 10 -5.56 9.44 0.25
C LEU A 10 -4.08 9.75 0.05
N GLU A 11 -3.68 11.03 0.20
CA GLU A 11 -2.27 11.43 0.13
C GLU A 11 -1.45 10.88 1.31
N GLU A 12 -2.01 10.87 2.52
CA GLU A 12 -1.38 10.26 3.69
C GLU A 12 -1.16 8.75 3.46
N LEU A 13 -2.19 8.05 2.99
CA LEU A 13 -2.10 6.62 2.65
C LEU A 13 -1.07 6.37 1.53
N LYS A 14 -1.01 7.24 0.52
CA LYS A 14 -0.01 7.12 -0.57
C LYS A 14 1.41 7.30 -0.03
N SER A 15 1.63 8.25 0.88
CA SER A 15 2.91 8.45 1.55
C SER A 15 3.31 7.22 2.38
N ASP A 16 2.40 6.68 3.17
CA ASP A 16 2.64 5.48 3.98
C ASP A 16 2.94 4.26 3.11
N TYR A 17 2.18 4.06 2.04
CA TYR A 17 2.39 2.97 1.10
C TYR A 17 3.77 3.06 0.44
N ARG A 18 4.21 4.27 0.06
CA ARG A 18 5.57 4.47 -0.47
C ARG A 18 6.63 4.03 0.52
N GLN A 19 6.49 4.38 1.80
CA GLN A 19 7.42 3.94 2.83
C GLN A 19 7.41 2.43 3.00
N ILE A 20 6.25 1.78 2.87
CA ILE A 20 6.14 0.32 2.94
C ILE A 20 6.92 -0.31 1.80
N ILE A 21 6.71 0.13 0.55
CA ILE A 21 7.41 -0.40 -0.62
C ILE A 21 8.94 -0.32 -0.44
N VAL A 22 9.47 0.86 -0.10
CA VAL A 22 10.93 1.06 0.01
C VAL A 22 11.54 0.17 1.10
N ASN A 23 10.81 -0.07 2.18
CA ASN A 23 11.31 -0.82 3.33
C ASN A 23 10.89 -2.30 3.31
N TYR A 24 10.10 -2.76 2.33
CA TYR A 24 9.47 -4.09 2.35
C TYR A 24 10.49 -5.23 2.44
N PHE A 25 11.59 -5.12 1.69
CA PHE A 25 12.65 -6.13 1.66
C PHE A 25 13.72 -5.92 2.74
N LEU A 26 13.62 -4.84 3.52
CA LEU A 26 14.45 -4.62 4.70
C LEU A 26 13.79 -5.36 5.85
N THR A 27 14.28 -6.56 6.18
CA THR A 27 13.76 -7.46 7.22
C THR A 27 13.83 -6.85 8.63
N ASP A 28 12.98 -5.86 8.91
CA ASP A 28 12.85 -5.17 10.18
C ASP A 28 11.46 -5.46 10.79
N LYS A 29 11.39 -5.75 12.09
CA LYS A 29 10.09 -5.86 12.78
C LYS A 29 9.27 -4.57 12.66
N ALA A 30 9.93 -3.41 12.56
CA ALA A 30 9.26 -2.13 12.39
C ALA A 30 8.40 -2.05 11.11
N ILE A 31 8.73 -2.82 10.05
CA ILE A 31 7.94 -2.80 8.81
C ILE A 31 6.58 -3.47 8.99
N LYS A 32 6.52 -4.55 9.78
CA LYS A 32 5.26 -5.27 10.03
C LYS A 32 4.24 -4.37 10.71
N GLU A 33 4.67 -3.62 11.74
CA GLU A 33 3.80 -2.68 12.42
C GLU A 33 3.31 -1.55 11.50
N LYS A 34 4.15 -1.09 10.55
CA LYS A 34 3.73 -0.11 9.54
C LYS A 34 2.69 -0.70 8.59
N ILE A 35 2.91 -1.93 8.13
CA ILE A 35 1.96 -2.64 7.27
C ILE A 35 0.62 -2.80 7.99
N ASP A 36 0.61 -3.26 9.24
CA ASP A 36 -0.61 -3.41 10.04
C ASP A 36 -1.36 -2.09 10.23
N LYS A 37 -0.65 -1.00 10.54
CA LYS A 37 -1.26 0.34 10.67
C LYS A 37 -1.88 0.80 9.36
N PHE A 38 -1.17 0.63 8.25
CA PHE A 38 -1.64 1.00 6.93
C PHE A 38 -2.90 0.21 6.53
N ILE A 39 -2.92 -1.11 6.74
CA ILE A 39 -4.08 -1.95 6.42
C ILE A 39 -5.29 -1.54 7.26
N ASN A 40 -5.10 -1.25 8.55
CA ASN A 40 -6.18 -0.76 9.40
C ASN A 40 -6.73 0.57 8.89
N ALA A 41 -5.85 1.50 8.47
CA ALA A 41 -6.28 2.78 7.89
C ALA A 41 -7.10 2.58 6.60
N LEU A 42 -6.66 1.70 5.70
CA LEU A 42 -7.42 1.33 4.50
C LEU A 42 -8.81 0.77 4.83
N PHE A 43 -8.87 -0.12 5.82
CA PHE A 43 -10.12 -0.75 6.27
C PHE A 43 -11.08 0.28 6.85
N TYR A 44 -10.64 1.15 7.76
CA TYR A 44 -11.49 2.17 8.39
C TYR A 44 -11.93 3.26 7.42
N ALA A 45 -11.07 3.64 6.47
CA ALA A 45 -11.40 4.60 5.42
C ALA A 45 -12.28 3.98 4.31
N ASN A 46 -12.54 2.67 4.36
CA ASN A 46 -13.32 1.91 3.38
C ASN A 46 -12.83 2.15 1.94
N ILE A 47 -11.51 2.10 1.75
CA ILE A 47 -10.89 2.35 0.45
C ILE A 47 -11.18 1.17 -0.49
N PRO A 48 -11.75 1.42 -1.69
CA PRO A 48 -11.97 0.36 -2.67
C PRO A 48 -10.64 -0.26 -3.13
N VAL A 49 -10.61 -1.60 -3.28
CA VAL A 49 -9.45 -2.34 -3.80
C VAL A 49 -8.88 -1.75 -5.10
N PRO A 50 -9.69 -1.32 -6.10
CA PRO A 50 -9.16 -0.67 -7.29
C PRO A 50 -8.30 0.58 -6.99
N GLN A 51 -8.64 1.37 -5.97
CA GLN A 51 -7.86 2.56 -5.60
C GLN A 51 -6.51 2.19 -4.95
N ILE A 52 -6.45 1.06 -4.23
CA ILE A 52 -5.20 0.54 -3.68
C ILE A 52 -4.26 0.11 -4.82
N ILE A 53 -4.81 -0.55 -5.83
CA ILE A 53 -4.06 -0.96 -7.02
C ILE A 53 -3.58 0.26 -7.82
N GLU A 54 -4.45 1.26 -8.00
CA GLU A 54 -4.10 2.53 -8.65
C GLU A 54 -2.96 3.24 -7.93
N MET A 55 -3.05 3.38 -6.61
CA MET A 55 -1.99 3.95 -5.76
C MET A 55 -0.66 3.19 -5.92
N HIS A 56 -0.71 1.86 -5.97
CA HIS A 56 0.49 1.05 -6.23
C HIS A 56 1.09 1.34 -7.60
N MET A 57 0.27 1.35 -8.66
CA MET A 57 0.71 1.60 -10.02
C MET A 57 1.35 2.99 -10.17
N GLU A 58 0.76 4.02 -9.55
CA GLU A 58 1.34 5.37 -9.54
C GLU A 58 2.72 5.41 -8.90
N ILE A 59 2.89 4.78 -7.73
CA ILE A 59 4.18 4.78 -7.03
C ILE A 59 5.24 3.99 -7.82
N ILE A 60 4.87 2.86 -8.42
CA ILE A 60 5.78 2.08 -9.27
C ILE A 60 6.19 2.88 -10.51
N ASP A 61 5.28 3.59 -11.16
CA ASP A 61 5.60 4.45 -12.32
C ASP A 61 6.55 5.60 -11.93
N GLU A 62 6.33 6.21 -10.76
CA GLU A 62 7.24 7.23 -10.23
C GLU A 62 8.65 6.68 -9.95
N PHE A 63 8.75 5.49 -9.35
CA PHE A 63 10.05 4.84 -9.13
C PHE A 63 10.73 4.44 -10.45
N ALA A 64 9.97 3.96 -11.44
CA ALA A 64 10.51 3.64 -12.76
C ALA A 64 11.11 4.88 -13.44
N LYS A 65 10.41 6.01 -13.37
CA LYS A 65 10.92 7.30 -13.87
C LYS A 65 12.23 7.70 -13.17
N GLN A 66 12.29 7.59 -11.85
CA GLN A 66 13.49 7.91 -11.07
C GLN A 66 14.67 6.99 -11.43
N LEU A 67 14.46 5.68 -11.49
CA LEU A 67 15.50 4.71 -11.84
C LEU A 67 16.06 4.96 -13.25
N ARG A 68 15.19 5.26 -14.22
CA ARG A 68 15.62 5.59 -15.58
C ARG A 68 16.46 6.86 -15.65
N LEU A 69 16.11 7.88 -14.85
CA LEU A 69 16.92 9.10 -14.73
C LEU A 69 18.28 8.83 -14.08
N GLU A 70 18.34 7.88 -13.15
CA GLU A 70 19.60 7.41 -12.52
C GLU A 70 20.39 6.41 -13.39
N GLY A 71 19.87 6.03 -14.56
CA GLY A 71 20.51 5.03 -15.43
C GLY A 71 20.47 3.60 -14.88
N ARG A 72 19.51 3.29 -14.00
CA ARG A 72 19.31 1.99 -13.36
C ARG A 72 18.18 1.20 -14.03
N SER A 73 18.26 -0.13 -13.94
CA SER A 73 17.18 -1.04 -14.39
C SER A 73 15.96 -0.90 -13.47
N ASP A 74 14.77 -0.94 -14.06
CA ASP A 74 13.47 -0.95 -13.37
C ASP A 74 12.92 -2.38 -13.14
N GLU A 75 13.69 -3.43 -13.46
CA GLU A 75 13.28 -4.83 -13.28
C GLU A 75 12.96 -5.19 -11.82
N THR A 76 13.68 -4.60 -10.86
CA THR A 76 13.45 -4.83 -9.42
C THR A 76 12.08 -4.32 -8.95
N LEU A 77 11.44 -3.43 -9.71
CA LEU A 77 10.10 -2.96 -9.37
C LEU A 77 9.04 -4.07 -9.48
N LEU A 78 9.31 -5.12 -10.26
CA LEU A 78 8.44 -6.29 -10.37
C LEU A 78 8.29 -7.02 -9.04
N ASP A 79 9.31 -6.97 -8.17
CA ASP A 79 9.30 -7.64 -6.87
C ASP A 79 8.29 -7.01 -5.92
N TYR A 80 7.98 -5.71 -6.09
CA TYR A 80 6.96 -5.01 -5.31
C TYR A 80 5.53 -5.48 -5.58
N ARG A 81 5.32 -6.32 -6.61
CA ARG A 81 4.06 -7.07 -6.76
C ARG A 81 3.79 -7.94 -5.53
N LEU A 82 4.83 -8.48 -4.89
CA LEU A 82 4.70 -9.22 -3.64
C LEU A 82 4.16 -8.33 -2.52
N THR A 83 4.64 -7.09 -2.42
CA THR A 83 4.14 -6.10 -1.45
C THR A 83 2.66 -5.81 -1.63
N LEU A 84 2.19 -5.66 -2.88
CA LEU A 84 0.77 -5.48 -3.17
C LEU A 84 -0.06 -6.71 -2.78
N ILE A 85 0.39 -7.91 -3.15
CA ILE A 85 -0.29 -9.16 -2.81
C ILE A 85 -0.42 -9.32 -1.30
N ASP A 86 0.65 -9.05 -0.55
CA ASP A 86 0.69 -9.17 0.90
C ASP A 86 -0.30 -8.22 1.60
N ILE A 87 -0.36 -6.97 1.15
CA ILE A 87 -1.29 -5.97 1.67
C ILE A 87 -2.74 -6.35 1.37
N LEU A 88 -3.03 -6.80 0.14
CA LEU A 88 -4.38 -7.23 -0.24
C LEU A 88 -4.79 -8.50 0.51
N ALA A 89 -3.88 -9.45 0.71
CA ALA A 89 -4.13 -10.66 1.47
C ALA A 89 -4.50 -10.33 2.93
N HIS A 90 -3.73 -9.47 3.60
CA HIS A 90 -4.05 -9.04 4.95
C HIS A 90 -5.37 -8.28 5.04
N LEU A 91 -5.64 -7.37 4.10
CA LEU A 91 -6.91 -6.64 4.06
C LEU A 91 -8.10 -7.60 3.91
N CYS A 92 -7.98 -8.60 3.01
CA CYS A 92 -8.98 -9.66 2.86
C CYS A 92 -9.20 -10.45 4.16
N GLU A 93 -8.13 -10.79 4.88
CA GLU A 93 -8.24 -11.49 6.16
C GLU A 93 -8.95 -10.65 7.24
N ILE A 94 -8.73 -9.32 7.26
CA ILE A 94 -9.46 -8.42 8.17
C ILE A 94 -10.96 -8.38 7.80
N TYR A 95 -11.30 -8.23 6.52
CA TYR A 95 -12.71 -8.27 6.08
C TYR A 95 -13.36 -9.61 6.44
N ARG A 96 -12.69 -10.72 6.15
CA ARG A 96 -13.16 -12.08 6.46
C ARG A 96 -13.41 -12.27 7.96
N SER A 97 -12.46 -11.85 8.79
CA SER A 97 -12.55 -11.96 10.25
C SER A 97 -13.63 -11.06 10.84
N THR A 98 -13.88 -9.90 10.24
CA THR A 98 -14.93 -8.97 10.69
C THR A 98 -16.32 -9.53 10.39
N VAL A 99 -16.54 -10.05 9.18
CA VAL A 99 -17.81 -10.70 8.80
C VAL A 99 -18.08 -11.94 9.66
N ALA A 100 -17.04 -12.73 9.94
CA ALA A 100 -17.15 -13.93 10.77
C ALA A 100 -17.50 -13.64 12.24
N LYS A 101 -17.27 -12.42 12.75
CA LYS A 101 -17.65 -12.01 14.12
C LYS A 101 -19.08 -11.47 14.22
N ILE A 102 -19.71 -11.17 13.08
CA ILE A 102 -21.07 -10.61 13.00
C ILE A 102 -22.11 -11.74 12.88
N ASN A 103 -21.69 -12.92 12.41
CA ASN A 103 -22.48 -14.16 12.39
C ASN A 103 -22.24 -15.00 13.65
#